data_AF-A0A3D3M510-F1
#
_entry.id   AF-A0A3D3M510-F1
#
_cell.length_a   1.000
_cell.length_b   1.000
_cell.length_c   1.000
_cell.angle_alpha   90.00
_cell.angle_beta   90.00
_cell.angle_gamma   90.00
#
_symmetry.space_group_name_H-M   'P 1'
#
loop_
_entity.id
_entity.type
_entity.pdbx_description
1 polymer ?
#
loop_
_entity_poly.entity_id
_entity_poly.type
_entity_poly.pdbx_seq_one_letter_code
_entity_poly.pdbx_strand_id
1 'polypeptide(L)'
;MPITLHALFAPNKAALQFAIKTLLGGGLALWLALRWGLEQPAWALMTAFIVAQPLSGMVLQKGLARLLGTLVGTVMSVVFIAVFAQTPWLFLICLALWLGLCTACSTLLRSAWAYAFVLAGYTVAIIALPAISHPLQVFDQAVARCTEISLGIVCATLASALLWPLRVEQQLAGQARQAWQSGLQAASATL
;
A
#
# COMPACT_ATOMS: atom_id res chain seq x y z
N MET A 1 -31.05 -12.94 -3.40
CA MET A 1 -30.16 -11.76 -3.20
C MET A 1 -30.67 -10.74 -2.16
N PRO A 2 -31.13 -11.11 -0.94
CA PRO A 2 -31.50 -10.13 0.11
C PRO A 2 -30.36 -9.80 1.09
N ILE A 3 -29.24 -10.53 1.05
CA ILE A 3 -28.19 -10.50 2.08
C ILE A 3 -27.33 -9.23 2.00
N THR A 4 -27.19 -8.63 0.81
CA THR A 4 -26.36 -7.43 0.58
C THR A 4 -26.98 -6.14 1.13
N LEU A 5 -28.31 -6.02 1.11
CA LEU A 5 -29.01 -4.84 1.61
C LEU A 5 -28.95 -4.73 3.14
N HIS A 6 -29.00 -5.86 3.85
CA HIS A 6 -28.88 -5.88 5.31
C HIS A 6 -27.50 -5.46 5.82
N ALA A 7 -26.43 -5.79 5.08
CA ALA A 7 -25.07 -5.35 5.40
C ALA A 7 -24.87 -3.84 5.18
N LEU A 8 -25.65 -3.23 4.30
CA LEU A 8 -25.64 -1.79 4.03
C LEU A 8 -26.32 -1.00 5.15
N PHE A 9 -27.39 -1.55 5.74
CA PHE A 9 -28.19 -0.89 6.79
C PHE A 9 -27.79 -1.28 8.23
N ALA A 10 -27.09 -2.40 8.45
CA ALA A 10 -26.59 -2.81 9.76
C ALA A 10 -25.10 -3.19 9.68
N PRO A 11 -24.19 -2.19 9.52
CA PRO A 11 -22.76 -2.46 9.45
C PRO A 11 -22.26 -3.05 10.76
N ASN A 12 -21.45 -4.11 10.67
CA ASN A 12 -20.78 -4.70 11.81
C ASN A 12 -19.91 -3.63 12.50
N LYS A 13 -19.96 -3.52 13.83
CA LYS A 13 -19.24 -2.48 14.60
C LYS A 13 -17.75 -2.41 14.26
N ALA A 14 -17.13 -3.57 13.99
CA ALA A 14 -15.73 -3.66 13.58
C ALA A 14 -15.45 -3.02 12.20
N ALA A 15 -16.37 -3.14 11.25
CA ALA A 15 -16.24 -2.53 9.93
C ALA A 15 -16.36 -1.00 10.00
N LEU A 16 -17.28 -0.49 10.84
CA LEU A 16 -17.42 0.94 11.07
C LEU A 16 -16.18 1.53 11.76
N GLN A 17 -15.65 0.85 12.77
CA GLN A 17 -14.39 1.24 13.43
C GLN A 17 -13.22 1.28 12.45
N PHE A 18 -13.10 0.27 11.57
CA PHE A 18 -12.06 0.24 10.54
C PHE A 18 -12.21 1.39 9.54
N ALA A 19 -13.44 1.67 9.08
CA ALA A 19 -13.71 2.76 8.15
C ALA A 19 -13.36 4.12 8.75
N ILE A 20 -13.85 4.41 9.97
CA ILE A 20 -13.56 5.68 10.68
C ILE A 20 -12.06 5.85 10.90
N LYS A 21 -11.37 4.79 11.37
CA LYS A 21 -9.92 4.83 11.55
C LYS A 21 -9.17 5.13 10.27
N THR A 22 -9.56 4.48 9.17
CA THR A 22 -8.91 4.66 7.87
C THR A 22 -9.15 6.07 7.32
N LEU A 23 -10.37 6.59 7.47
CA LEU A 23 -10.71 7.97 7.10
C LEU A 23 -9.92 9.00 7.91
N LEU A 24 -9.81 8.80 9.23
CA LEU A 24 -9.01 9.68 10.09
C LEU A 24 -7.52 9.60 9.74
N GLY A 25 -6.96 8.40 9.55
CA GLY A 25 -5.57 8.23 9.16
C GLY A 25 -5.24 8.84 7.80
N GLY A 26 -6.10 8.61 6.80
CA GLY A 26 -5.96 9.23 5.48
C GLY A 26 -6.16 10.75 5.50
N GLY A 27 -7.15 11.24 6.25
CA GLY A 27 -7.42 12.65 6.42
C GLY A 27 -6.27 13.40 7.11
N LEU A 28 -5.67 12.79 8.15
CA LEU A 28 -4.48 13.32 8.80
C LEU A 28 -3.28 13.35 7.84
N ALA A 29 -3.08 12.30 7.04
CA ALA A 29 -2.03 12.27 6.02
C ALA A 29 -2.20 13.40 5.00
N LEU A 30 -3.43 13.60 4.50
CA LEU A 30 -3.75 14.66 3.55
C LEU A 30 -3.56 16.06 4.17
N TRP A 31 -4.03 16.24 5.41
CA TRP A 31 -3.88 17.51 6.12
C TRP A 31 -2.41 17.87 6.35
N LEU A 32 -1.59 16.91 6.78
CA LEU A 32 -0.15 17.09 6.91
C LEU A 32 0.52 17.36 5.56
N ALA A 33 0.10 16.65 4.50
CA ALA A 33 0.67 16.84 3.18
C ALA A 33 0.38 18.24 2.61
N LEU A 34 -0.85 18.73 2.81
CA LEU A 34 -1.23 20.10 2.46
C LEU A 34 -0.49 21.12 3.31
N ARG A 35 -0.28 20.85 4.60
CA ARG A 35 0.40 21.77 5.52
C ARG A 35 1.88 21.93 5.22
N TRP A 36 2.55 20.87 4.77
CA TRP A 36 3.94 20.91 4.33
C TRP A 36 4.12 21.42 2.90
N GLY A 37 3.02 21.63 2.16
CA GLY A 37 3.09 22.11 0.78
C GLY A 37 3.71 21.08 -0.18
N LEU A 38 3.46 19.78 0.04
CA LEU A 38 3.92 18.74 -0.89
C LEU A 38 3.27 18.93 -2.26
N GLU A 39 4.02 18.59 -3.31
CA GLU A 39 3.61 18.80 -4.71
C GLU A 39 2.29 18.09 -5.05
N GLN A 40 2.11 16.86 -4.55
CA GLN A 40 0.97 16.00 -4.89
C GLN A 40 0.38 15.32 -3.64
N PRO A 41 -0.36 16.07 -2.79
CA PRO A 41 -0.89 15.58 -1.52
C PRO A 41 -1.88 14.41 -1.68
N ALA A 42 -2.45 14.23 -2.87
CA ALA A 42 -3.30 13.10 -3.21
C ALA A 42 -2.60 11.74 -3.06
N TRP A 43 -1.28 11.64 -3.26
CA TRP A 43 -0.55 10.37 -3.11
C TRP A 43 -0.38 9.95 -1.67
N ALA A 44 -0.22 10.90 -0.75
CA ALA A 44 -0.17 10.62 0.69
C ALA A 44 -1.51 10.00 1.13
N LEU A 45 -2.63 10.61 0.73
CA LEU A 45 -3.98 10.09 0.97
C LEU A 45 -4.17 8.70 0.37
N MET A 46 -3.89 8.55 -0.93
CA MET A 46 -4.07 7.29 -1.66
C MET A 46 -3.24 6.17 -1.02
N THR A 47 -2.01 6.47 -0.63
CA THR A 47 -1.12 5.53 0.05
C THR A 47 -1.69 5.08 1.39
N ALA A 48 -2.22 6.01 2.20
CA ALA A 48 -2.82 5.67 3.47
C ALA A 48 -4.01 4.69 3.31
N PHE A 49 -4.85 4.90 2.29
CA PHE A 49 -5.94 3.97 1.97
C PHE A 49 -5.46 2.62 1.43
N ILE A 50 -4.44 2.61 0.56
CA ILE A 50 -3.92 1.36 -0.02
C ILE A 50 -3.32 0.45 1.06
N VAL A 51 -2.64 1.04 2.04
CA VAL A 51 -1.96 0.32 3.12
C VAL A 51 -2.93 -0.03 4.26
N ALA A 52 -4.11 0.58 4.30
CA ALA A 52 -5.14 0.27 5.29
C ALA A 52 -5.53 -1.22 5.24
N GLN A 53 -5.36 -1.87 6.38
CA GLN A 53 -5.65 -3.27 6.61
C GLN A 53 -6.29 -3.39 8.00
N PRO A 54 -7.22 -4.35 8.20
CA PRO A 54 -7.91 -4.49 9.48
C PRO A 54 -6.96 -4.85 10.64
N LEU A 55 -5.91 -5.63 10.38
CA LEU A 55 -4.87 -5.93 11.37
C LEU A 55 -3.67 -4.99 11.24
N SER A 56 -3.26 -4.34 12.34
CA SER A 56 -2.19 -3.35 12.34
C SER A 56 -0.82 -3.92 11.91
N GLY A 57 -0.55 -5.21 12.15
CA GLY A 57 0.67 -5.87 11.65
C GLY A 57 0.72 -5.98 10.12
N MET A 58 -0.44 -6.20 9.48
CA MET A 58 -0.53 -6.27 8.01
C MET A 58 -0.40 -4.88 7.37
N VAL A 59 -0.86 -3.83 8.06
CA VAL A 59 -0.65 -2.43 7.65
C VAL A 59 0.85 -2.14 7.57
N LEU A 60 1.62 -2.48 8.62
CA LEU A 60 3.06 -2.25 8.64
C LEU A 60 3.78 -3.04 7.55
N GLN A 61 3.47 -4.33 7.39
CA GLN A 61 4.10 -5.16 6.35
C GLN A 61 3.82 -4.64 4.94
N LYS A 62 2.56 -4.28 4.65
CA LYS A 62 2.18 -3.73 3.34
C LYS A 62 2.75 -2.32 3.13
N GLY A 63 2.86 -1.53 4.19
CA GLY A 63 3.49 -0.22 4.19
C GLY A 63 4.98 -0.30 3.87
N LEU A 64 5.72 -1.18 4.54
CA LEU A 64 7.15 -1.40 4.26
C LEU A 64 7.39 -1.91 2.84
N ALA A 65 6.58 -2.85 2.37
CA ALA A 65 6.63 -3.30 0.98
C ALA A 65 6.39 -2.13 0.00
N ARG A 66 5.45 -1.24 0.33
CA ARG A 66 5.19 -0.04 -0.49
C ARG A 66 6.36 0.93 -0.47
N LEU A 67 6.93 1.19 0.69
CA LEU A 67 8.09 2.08 0.82
C LEU A 67 9.27 1.58 0.00
N LEU A 68 9.60 0.28 0.10
CA LEU A 68 10.73 -0.31 -0.61
C LEU A 68 10.52 -0.32 -2.13
N GLY A 69 9.33 -0.69 -2.61
CA GLY A 69 9.06 -0.65 -4.04
C GLY A 69 9.13 0.77 -4.61
N THR A 70 8.64 1.78 -3.89
CA THR A 70 8.75 3.18 -4.30
C THR A 70 10.20 3.67 -4.28
N LEU A 71 10.99 3.32 -3.27
CA LEU A 71 12.41 3.70 -3.22
C LEU A 71 13.19 3.11 -4.41
N VAL A 72 13.02 1.82 -4.70
CA VAL A 72 13.66 1.19 -5.85
C VAL A 72 13.17 1.82 -7.15
N GLY A 73 11.86 2.05 -7.29
CA GLY A 73 11.28 2.66 -8.47
C GLY A 73 11.78 4.10 -8.72
N THR A 74 11.79 4.95 -7.69
CA THR A 74 12.26 6.33 -7.78
C THR A 74 13.74 6.41 -8.16
N VAL A 75 14.60 5.59 -7.53
CA VAL A 75 16.03 5.51 -7.89
C VAL A 75 16.20 5.07 -9.34
N MET A 76 15.49 4.03 -9.78
CA MET A 76 15.59 3.54 -11.15
C MET A 76 15.06 4.53 -12.18
N SER A 77 14.04 5.34 -11.86
CA SER A 77 13.59 6.45 -12.70
C SER A 77 14.71 7.46 -12.97
N VAL A 78 15.42 7.86 -11.90
CA VAL A 78 16.53 8.82 -12.00
C VAL A 78 17.65 8.24 -12.87
N VAL A 79 18.00 6.97 -12.66
CA VAL A 79 19.02 6.28 -13.46
C VAL A 79 18.61 6.21 -14.93
N PHE A 80 17.36 5.86 -15.23
CA PHE A 80 16.89 5.70 -16.60
C PHE A 80 16.89 7.03 -17.36
N ILE A 81 16.45 8.11 -16.71
CA ILE A 81 16.50 9.43 -17.34
C ILE A 81 17.93 9.93 -17.46
N ALA A 82 18.78 9.74 -16.44
CA ALA A 82 20.18 10.17 -16.51
C ALA A 82 20.95 9.50 -17.67
N VAL A 83 20.69 8.22 -17.95
CA VAL A 83 21.41 7.47 -18.98
C VAL A 83 20.75 7.57 -20.36
N PHE A 84 19.41 7.59 -20.43
CA PHE A 84 18.67 7.43 -21.69
C PHE A 84 17.79 8.62 -22.08
N ALA A 85 17.90 9.79 -21.41
CA ALA A 85 17.11 10.98 -21.74
C ALA A 85 17.17 11.38 -23.22
N GLN A 86 18.31 11.15 -23.88
CA GLN A 86 18.55 11.58 -25.25
C GLN A 86 18.06 10.58 -26.31
N THR A 87 17.76 9.33 -25.93
CA THR A 87 17.45 8.24 -26.87
C THR A 87 16.14 7.52 -26.51
N PRO A 88 14.97 8.04 -26.96
CA PRO A 88 13.65 7.53 -26.59
C PRO A 88 13.44 6.03 -26.87
N TRP A 89 13.99 5.53 -27.98
CA TRP A 89 13.90 4.12 -28.36
C TRP A 89 14.61 3.20 -27.36
N LEU A 90 15.79 3.59 -26.91
CA LEU A 90 16.60 2.81 -25.97
C LEU A 90 15.97 2.84 -24.58
N PHE A 91 15.44 4.01 -24.18
CA PHE A 91 14.65 4.17 -22.96
C PHE A 91 13.44 3.21 -22.92
N LEU A 92 12.65 3.13 -23.99
CA LEU A 92 11.48 2.24 -24.04
C LEU A 92 11.86 0.77 -23.92
N ILE A 93 12.95 0.33 -24.55
CA ILE A 93 13.44 -1.05 -24.44
C ILE A 93 13.88 -1.35 -23.01
N CYS A 94 14.67 -0.46 -22.38
CA CYS A 94 15.09 -0.62 -20.99
C CYS A 94 13.89 -0.63 -20.03
N LEU A 95 12.89 0.24 -20.25
CA LEU A 95 11.66 0.26 -19.47
C LEU A 95 10.87 -1.03 -19.61
N ALA A 96 10.73 -1.56 -20.83
CA ALA A 96 10.05 -2.83 -21.08
C ALA A 96 10.77 -4.00 -20.41
N LEU A 97 12.11 -4.06 -20.50
CA LEU A 97 12.92 -5.08 -19.82
C LEU A 97 12.78 -5.00 -18.30
N TRP A 98 12.79 -3.78 -17.73
CA TRP A 98 12.61 -3.56 -16.31
C TRP A 98 11.23 -3.99 -15.82
N LEU A 99 10.16 -3.63 -16.55
CA LEU A 99 8.80 -4.05 -16.25
C LEU A 99 8.64 -5.57 -16.37
N GLY A 100 9.23 -6.19 -17.39
CA GLY A 100 9.27 -7.63 -17.55
C GLY A 100 9.95 -8.33 -16.38
N LEU A 101 11.12 -7.84 -15.95
CA LEU A 101 11.86 -8.35 -14.80
C LEU A 101 11.05 -8.19 -13.51
N CYS A 102 10.48 -7.02 -13.25
CA CYS A 102 9.65 -6.76 -12.08
C CYS A 102 8.43 -7.68 -12.03
N THR A 103 7.79 -7.93 -13.18
CA THR A 103 6.62 -8.82 -13.29
C THR A 103 7.01 -10.28 -13.07
N ALA A 104 8.14 -10.71 -13.63
CA ALA A 104 8.68 -12.05 -13.40
C ALA A 104 9.01 -12.27 -11.91
N CYS A 105 9.75 -11.34 -11.30
CA CYS A 105 10.06 -11.37 -9.87
C CYS A 105 8.80 -11.35 -8.99
N SER A 106 7.81 -10.51 -9.34
CA SER A 106 6.52 -10.47 -8.63
C SER A 106 5.78 -11.80 -8.68
N THR A 107 5.93 -12.58 -9.74
CA THR A 107 5.27 -13.89 -9.89
C THR A 107 5.96 -14.97 -9.05
N LEU A 108 7.27 -14.83 -8.85
CA LEU A 108 8.09 -15.76 -8.04
C LEU A 108 7.89 -15.55 -6.54
N LEU A 109 7.61 -14.33 -6.10
CA LEU A 109 7.40 -14.02 -4.68
C LEU A 109 5.92 -14.16 -4.28
N ARG A 110 5.69 -14.57 -3.03
CA ARG A 110 4.36 -14.58 -2.39
C ARG A 110 4.29 -13.49 -1.32
N SER A 111 3.09 -13.04 -0.98
CA SER A 111 2.80 -12.02 0.05
C SER A 111 3.09 -10.57 -0.38
N ALA A 112 3.29 -9.67 0.58
CA ALA A 112 3.47 -8.23 0.38
C ALA A 112 4.68 -7.87 -0.50
N TRP A 113 5.66 -8.76 -0.62
CA TRP A 113 6.87 -8.51 -1.41
C TRP A 113 6.61 -8.53 -2.92
N ALA A 114 5.68 -9.37 -3.40
CA ALA A 114 5.24 -9.34 -4.80
C ALA A 114 4.70 -7.96 -5.18
N TYR A 115 3.92 -7.37 -4.26
CA TYR A 115 3.39 -6.02 -4.43
C TYR A 115 4.51 -4.96 -4.54
N ALA A 116 5.60 -5.09 -3.79
CA ALA A 116 6.75 -4.18 -3.87
C ALA A 116 7.41 -4.20 -5.26
N PHE A 117 7.53 -5.37 -5.89
CA PHE A 117 8.10 -5.50 -7.24
C PHE A 117 7.21 -4.84 -8.31
N VAL A 118 5.90 -5.08 -8.27
CA VAL A 118 4.95 -4.42 -9.18
C VAL A 118 5.01 -2.90 -8.99
N LEU A 119 5.06 -2.46 -7.73
CA LEU A 119 5.17 -1.06 -7.36
C LEU A 119 6.42 -0.40 -7.92
N ALA A 120 7.57 -1.07 -7.81
CA ALA A 120 8.83 -0.58 -8.37
C ALA A 120 8.73 -0.40 -9.89
N GLY A 121 8.15 -1.38 -10.59
CA GLY A 121 7.95 -1.32 -12.04
C GLY A 121 7.10 -0.14 -12.49
N TYR A 122 5.88 0.00 -11.95
CA TYR A 122 5.00 1.09 -12.40
C TYR A 122 5.48 2.47 -11.93
N THR A 123 6.15 2.56 -10.77
CA THR A 123 6.70 3.84 -10.27
C THR A 123 7.72 4.39 -11.25
N VAL A 124 8.55 3.51 -11.86
CA VAL A 124 9.48 3.93 -12.90
C VAL A 124 8.74 4.60 -14.06
N ALA A 125 7.69 3.96 -14.56
CA ALA A 125 6.90 4.50 -15.66
C ALA A 125 6.22 5.83 -15.31
N ILE A 126 5.68 5.97 -14.09
CA ILE A 126 4.99 7.19 -13.64
C ILE A 126 5.92 8.40 -13.59
N ILE A 127 7.18 8.23 -13.16
CA ILE A 127 8.12 9.34 -13.01
C ILE A 127 8.93 9.55 -14.30
N ALA A 128 9.38 8.47 -14.94
CA ALA A 128 10.29 8.56 -16.06
C ALA A 128 9.58 8.96 -17.37
N LEU A 129 8.32 8.56 -17.62
CA LEU A 129 7.64 8.95 -18.86
C LEU A 129 7.38 10.47 -18.96
N PRO A 130 6.84 11.16 -17.93
CA PRO A 130 6.66 12.61 -17.98
C PRO A 130 7.98 13.37 -18.02
N ALA A 131 9.02 12.81 -17.43
CA ALA A 131 10.34 13.40 -17.37
C ALA A 131 11.08 13.48 -18.71
N ILE A 132 10.62 12.79 -19.75
CA ILE A 132 11.23 12.84 -21.08
C ILE A 132 11.22 14.28 -21.63
N SER A 133 10.16 15.06 -21.35
CA SER A 133 10.07 16.46 -21.78
C SER A 133 10.88 17.42 -20.90
N HIS A 134 11.04 17.10 -19.61
CA HIS A 134 11.75 17.94 -18.63
C HIS A 134 12.66 17.10 -17.71
N PRO A 135 13.82 16.63 -18.20
CA PRO A 135 14.65 15.67 -17.47
C PRO A 135 15.25 16.22 -16.17
N LEU A 136 15.38 17.54 -16.05
CA LEU A 136 15.88 18.19 -14.83
C LEU A 136 14.93 18.05 -13.63
N GLN A 137 13.63 17.86 -13.86
CA GLN A 137 12.62 17.77 -12.79
C GLN A 137 12.46 16.36 -12.22
N VAL A 138 13.15 15.35 -12.78
CA VAL A 138 13.03 13.95 -12.33
C VAL A 138 13.37 13.78 -10.86
N PHE A 139 14.44 14.43 -10.42
CA PHE A 139 14.91 14.28 -9.06
C PHE A 139 13.89 14.85 -8.07
N ASP A 140 13.37 16.05 -8.35
CA ASP A 140 12.34 16.70 -7.52
C ASP A 140 11.08 15.83 -7.44
N GLN A 141 10.61 15.30 -8.58
CA GLN A 141 9.46 14.39 -8.61
C GLN A 141 9.72 13.09 -7.84
N ALA A 142 10.92 12.53 -7.93
CA ALA A 142 11.31 11.32 -7.21
C ALA A 142 11.33 11.54 -5.68
N VAL A 143 11.89 12.67 -5.23
CA VAL A 143 11.91 13.05 -3.81
C VAL A 143 10.50 13.34 -3.32
N ALA A 144 9.70 14.12 -4.05
CA ALA A 144 8.31 14.41 -3.70
C ALA A 144 7.52 13.11 -3.49
N ARG A 145 7.59 12.17 -4.45
CA ARG A 145 6.94 10.85 -4.34
C ARG A 145 7.37 10.06 -3.11
N CYS A 146 8.67 10.04 -2.80
CA CYS A 146 9.20 9.33 -1.65
C CYS A 146 8.68 9.93 -0.34
N THR A 147 8.67 11.26 -0.22
CA THR A 147 8.18 11.97 0.97
C THR A 147 6.66 11.80 1.16
N GLU A 148 5.87 11.89 0.08
CA GLU A 148 4.42 11.70 0.12
C GLU A 148 4.02 10.28 0.55
N ILE A 149 4.69 9.28 -0.04
CA ILE A 149 4.40 7.87 0.24
C ILE A 149 4.84 7.51 1.66
N SER A 150 6.02 7.94 2.08
CA SER A 150 6.49 7.72 3.46
C SER A 150 5.57 8.40 4.48
N LEU A 151 5.14 9.65 4.24
CA LEU A 151 4.20 10.34 5.09
C LEU A 151 2.86 9.60 5.19
N GLY A 152 2.30 9.17 4.07
CA GLY A 152 1.07 8.39 4.03
C GLY A 152 1.16 7.09 4.82
N ILE A 153 2.29 6.37 4.70
CA ILE A 153 2.55 5.12 5.45
C ILE A 153 2.67 5.41 6.95
N VAL A 154 3.42 6.44 7.35
CA VAL A 154 3.59 6.81 8.76
C VAL A 154 2.24 7.17 9.37
N CYS A 155 1.44 8.01 8.70
CA CYS A 155 0.12 8.41 9.19
C CYS A 155 -0.85 7.23 9.27
N ALA A 156 -0.88 6.34 8.27
CA ALA A 156 -1.76 5.17 8.28
C ALA A 156 -1.34 4.15 9.35
N THR A 157 -0.04 3.99 9.58
CA THR A 157 0.50 3.10 10.61
C THR A 157 0.24 3.66 12.00
N LEU A 158 0.46 4.96 12.22
CA LEU A 158 0.13 5.65 13.48
C LEU A 158 -1.36 5.59 13.78
N ALA A 159 -2.21 5.93 12.80
CA ALA A 159 -3.66 5.81 12.96
C ALA A 159 -4.06 4.37 13.28
N SER A 160 -3.46 3.38 12.60
CA SER A 160 -3.74 1.96 12.86
C SER A 160 -3.23 1.45 14.21
N ALA A 161 -2.15 2.01 14.73
CA ALA A 161 -1.59 1.67 16.03
C ALA A 161 -2.34 2.36 17.18
N LEU A 162 -2.76 3.61 16.99
CA LEU A 162 -3.36 4.45 18.02
C LEU A 162 -4.88 4.26 18.14
N LEU A 163 -5.58 4.10 17.02
CA LEU A 163 -7.04 3.89 17.00
C LEU A 163 -7.32 2.38 16.95
N TRP A 164 -7.71 1.80 18.09
CA TRP A 164 -8.09 0.38 18.22
C TRP A 164 -7.13 -0.61 17.54
N PRO A 165 -5.98 -0.91 18.17
CA PRO A 165 -5.09 -1.96 17.70
C PRO A 165 -5.79 -3.32 17.83
N LEU A 166 -6.42 -3.78 16.74
CA LEU A 166 -6.85 -5.16 16.60
C LEU A 166 -5.59 -6.02 16.43
N ARG A 167 -5.12 -6.54 17.56
CA ARG A 167 -3.95 -7.43 17.61
C ARG A 167 -4.35 -8.79 17.07
N VAL A 168 -3.48 -9.39 16.25
CA VAL A 168 -3.65 -10.75 15.69
C VAL A 168 -4.01 -11.76 16.79
N GLU A 169 -3.49 -11.55 18.00
CA GLU A 169 -3.75 -12.33 19.20
C GLU A 169 -5.23 -12.43 19.57
N GLN A 170 -6.01 -11.34 19.48
CA GLN A 170 -7.45 -11.37 19.77
C GLN A 170 -8.23 -12.13 18.70
N GLN A 171 -7.77 -12.08 17.46
CA GLN A 171 -8.39 -12.77 16.33
C GLN A 171 -8.09 -14.28 16.36
N LEU A 172 -6.85 -14.64 16.69
CA LEU A 172 -6.42 -16.03 16.92
C LEU A 172 -7.11 -16.64 18.15
N ALA A 173 -7.23 -15.90 19.25
CA ALA A 173 -7.96 -16.35 20.44
C ALA A 173 -9.45 -16.59 20.14
N GLY A 174 -10.06 -15.72 19.33
CA GLY A 174 -11.44 -15.89 18.85
C GLY A 174 -11.62 -17.13 17.97
N GLN A 175 -10.72 -17.33 17.00
CA GLN A 175 -10.75 -18.50 16.12
C GLN A 175 -10.48 -19.81 16.87
N ALA A 176 -9.53 -19.82 17.80
CA ALA A 176 -9.24 -20.99 18.64
C ALA A 176 -10.45 -21.37 19.50
N ARG A 177 -11.14 -20.38 20.06
CA ARG A 177 -12.35 -20.61 20.88
C ARG A 177 -13.52 -21.12 20.04
N GLN A 178 -13.68 -20.64 18.81
CA GLN A 178 -14.67 -21.16 17.87
C GLN A 178 -14.35 -22.60 17.41
N ALA A 179 -13.09 -22.88 17.06
CA ALA A 179 -12.65 -24.22 16.70
C ALA A 179 -12.85 -25.23 17.84
N TRP A 180 -12.58 -24.80 19.08
CA TRP A 180 -12.83 -25.60 20.28
C TRP A 180 -14.31 -25.89 20.47
N GLN A 181 -15.17 -24.88 20.32
CA GLN A 181 -16.62 -25.06 20.44
C GLN A 181 -17.20 -25.95 19.33
N SER A 182 -16.73 -25.81 18.08
CA SER A 182 -17.15 -26.70 16.99
C SER A 182 -16.71 -28.16 17.22
N GLY A 183 -15.52 -28.36 17.80
CA GLY A 183 -15.03 -29.69 18.17
C GLY A 183 -15.87 -30.34 19.27
N LEU A 184 -16.22 -29.58 20.32
CA LEU A 184 -17.11 -30.03 21.39
C LEU A 184 -18.50 -30.38 20.88
N GLN A 185 -19.07 -29.55 19.99
CA GLN A 185 -20.39 -29.80 19.39
C GLN A 185 -20.40 -31.06 18.52
N ALA A 186 -19.35 -31.28 17.72
CA ALA A 186 -19.20 -32.48 16.92
C ALA A 186 -19.09 -33.74 17.79
N ALA A 187 -18.31 -33.67 18.88
CA ALA A 187 -18.17 -34.79 19.83
C ALA A 187 -19.49 -35.11 20.57
N SER A 188 -20.28 -34.09 20.92
CA SER A 188 -21.59 -34.28 21.56
C SER A 188 -22.67 -34.81 20.61
N ALA A 189 -22.52 -34.60 19.30
CA ALA A 189 -23.49 -35.07 18.30
C ALA A 189 -23.28 -36.54 17.89
N THR A 190 -22.13 -37.13 18.25
CA THR A 190 -21.78 -38.53 17.97
C THR A 190 -22.09 -39.50 19.12
N LEU A 191 -22.53 -38.99 20.27
CA LEU A 191 -22.99 -39.75 21.45
C LEU A 191 -24.51 -39.81 21.48
#